data_AF-A0A1F6B183-F1
#
_entry.id   AF-A0A1F6B183-F1
#
_cell.length_a   1.000
_cell.length_b   1.000
_cell.length_c   1.000
_cell.angle_alpha   90.00
_cell.angle_beta   90.00
_cell.angle_gamma   90.00
#
_symmetry.space_group_name_H-M   'P 1'
#
loop_
_entity.id
_entity.type
_entity.pdbx_description
1 polymer ?
#
loop_
_entity_poly.entity_id
_entity_poly.type
_entity_poly.pdbx_seq_one_letter_code
_entity_poly.pdbx_strand_id
1 'polypeptide(L)'
;MRFQFPHFPRFFSARLFFGLESILLWFGLAALVGVNVMEVQKGRPVYWNKLMMVLEHPFSLDWYVDLAGDLWQQGHKLEARQLMRSAQELTQANQTTSKQTTNVLGATTSPEQLLTQWEDEVYKTEKRYVFWQGVATQRPDYRDAYVTVASLAYQLGKLDEARSWLTKAQAIDPNSTTMQKLSTLLE
;
A
#
# COMPACT_ATOMS: atom_id res chain seq x y z
N MET A 1 -40.73 -52.52 21.76
CA MET A 1 -41.10 -51.12 21.41
C MET A 1 -40.49 -50.80 20.04
N ARG A 2 -41.31 -50.43 19.05
CA ARG A 2 -40.82 -50.03 17.72
C ARG A 2 -40.55 -48.52 17.74
N PHE A 3 -39.28 -48.14 17.60
CA PHE A 3 -38.89 -46.74 17.45
C PHE A 3 -39.34 -46.25 16.06
N GLN A 4 -40.33 -45.37 16.02
CA GLN A 4 -40.72 -44.66 14.80
C GLN A 4 -39.95 -43.34 14.77
N PHE A 5 -39.03 -43.21 13.82
CA PHE A 5 -38.35 -41.93 13.60
C PHE A 5 -39.31 -40.94 12.95
N PRO A 6 -39.33 -39.66 13.38
CA PRO A 6 -40.11 -38.63 12.72
C PRO A 6 -39.63 -38.46 11.27
N HIS A 7 -40.58 -38.45 10.34
CA HIS A 7 -40.29 -38.26 8.92
C HIS A 7 -40.14 -36.76 8.67
N PHE A 8 -38.90 -36.27 8.54
CA PHE A 8 -38.68 -34.92 8.06
C PHE A 8 -39.04 -34.87 6.56
N PRO A 9 -39.97 -33.99 6.14
CA PRO A 9 -40.27 -33.84 4.72
C PRO A 9 -39.00 -33.38 4.00
N ARG A 10 -38.61 -34.10 2.94
CA ARG A 10 -37.57 -33.62 2.02
C ARG A 10 -38.15 -32.45 1.21
N PHE A 11 -38.11 -31.25 1.78
CA PHE A 11 -38.65 -30.06 1.13
C PHE A 11 -37.87 -29.67 -0.14
N PHE A 12 -36.61 -30.10 -0.27
CA PHE A 12 -35.73 -29.76 -1.40
C PHE A 12 -34.95 -30.99 -1.87
N SER A 13 -34.87 -31.20 -3.19
CA SER A 13 -34.11 -32.30 -3.77
C SER A 13 -32.60 -31.99 -3.69
N ALA A 14 -31.77 -32.97 -3.33
CA ALA A 14 -30.31 -32.77 -3.23
C ALA A 14 -29.69 -32.23 -4.54
N ARG A 15 -30.31 -32.53 -5.68
CA ARG A 15 -29.90 -32.07 -7.01
C ARG A 15 -30.03 -30.54 -7.19
N LEU A 16 -31.03 -29.91 -6.55
CA LEU A 16 -31.17 -28.46 -6.53
C LEU A 16 -30.08 -27.79 -5.67
N PHE A 17 -29.71 -28.41 -4.55
CA PHE A 17 -28.70 -27.88 -3.62
C PHE A 17 -27.31 -27.85 -4.27
N PHE A 18 -26.87 -28.96 -4.88
CA PHE A 18 -25.56 -29.02 -5.56
C PHE A 18 -25.48 -28.11 -6.80
N GLY A 19 -26.60 -27.90 -7.50
CA GLY A 19 -26.66 -26.97 -8.63
C GLY A 19 -26.51 -25.51 -8.20
N LEU A 20 -27.24 -25.11 -7.15
CA LEU A 20 -27.20 -23.75 -6.60
C LEU A 20 -25.85 -23.42 -5.96
N GLU A 21 -25.23 -24.34 -5.20
CA GLU A 21 -23.90 -24.13 -4.63
C GLU A 21 -22.85 -23.89 -5.71
N SER A 22 -22.87 -24.68 -6.78
CA SER A 22 -21.94 -24.50 -7.90
C SER A 22 -22.11 -23.12 -8.55
N ILE A 23 -23.35 -22.69 -8.81
CA ILE A 23 -23.63 -21.37 -9.39
C ILE A 23 -23.12 -20.25 -8.48
N LEU A 24 -23.35 -20.35 -7.16
CA LEU A 24 -22.88 -19.36 -6.19
C LEU A 24 -21.35 -19.30 -6.11
N LEU A 25 -20.67 -20.45 -6.15
CA LEU A 25 -19.20 -20.51 -6.17
C LEU A 25 -18.63 -19.89 -7.45
N TRP A 26 -19.21 -20.18 -8.61
CA TRP A 26 -18.80 -19.56 -9.87
C TRP A 26 -19.04 -18.04 -9.88
N PHE A 27 -20.15 -17.58 -9.29
CA PHE A 27 -20.42 -16.16 -9.13
C PHE A 27 -19.41 -15.48 -8.19
N GLY A 28 -19.08 -16.13 -7.07
CA GLY A 28 -18.07 -15.65 -6.13
C GLY A 28 -16.67 -15.59 -6.75
N LEU A 29 -16.30 -16.60 -7.53
CA LEU A 29 -15.04 -16.63 -8.28
C LEU A 29 -15.02 -15.51 -9.33
N ALA A 30 -16.09 -15.33 -10.10
CA ALA A 30 -16.22 -14.28 -11.10
C ALA A 30 -16.16 -12.88 -10.46
N ALA A 31 -16.75 -12.69 -9.27
CA ALA A 31 -16.67 -11.45 -8.52
C ALA A 31 -15.24 -11.16 -8.05
N LEU A 32 -14.53 -12.16 -7.50
CA LEU A 32 -13.12 -12.03 -7.10
C LEU A 32 -12.22 -11.67 -8.28
N VAL A 33 -12.39 -12.36 -9.41
CA VAL A 33 -11.65 -12.06 -10.64
C VAL A 33 -12.03 -10.68 -11.16
N GLY A 34 -13.31 -10.32 -11.17
CA GLY A 34 -13.79 -9.01 -11.61
C GLY A 34 -13.21 -7.85 -10.81
N VAL A 35 -13.19 -7.97 -9.47
CA VAL A 35 -12.56 -6.99 -8.57
C VAL A 35 -11.06 -6.87 -8.88
N ASN A 36 -10.36 -7.98 -9.07
CA ASN A 36 -8.93 -7.98 -9.37
C ASN A 36 -8.63 -7.36 -10.76
N VAL A 37 -9.47 -7.65 -11.76
CA VAL A 37 -9.35 -7.09 -13.13
C VAL A 37 -9.65 -5.58 -13.13
N MET A 38 -10.64 -5.11 -12.39
CA MET A 38 -10.92 -3.68 -12.23
C MET A 38 -9.74 -2.94 -11.60
N GLU A 39 -9.01 -3.58 -10.67
CA GLU A 39 -7.80 -3.01 -10.09
C GLU A 39 -6.67 -2.89 -11.12
N VAL A 40 -6.48 -3.92 -11.95
CA VAL A 40 -5.49 -3.90 -13.05
C VAL A 40 -5.84 -2.83 -14.12
N GLN A 41 -7.11 -2.54 -14.34
CA GLN A 41 -7.56 -1.51 -15.28
C GLN A 41 -7.27 -0.07 -14.82
N LYS A 42 -7.00 0.16 -13.53
CA LYS A 42 -6.50 1.44 -13.02
C LYS A 42 -5.05 1.74 -13.46
N GLY A 43 -4.44 0.83 -14.22
CA GLY A 43 -3.07 0.87 -14.71
C GLY A 43 -2.22 -0.12 -13.95
N ARG A 44 -1.31 -0.83 -14.65
CA ARG A 44 -0.25 -1.56 -13.95
C ARG A 44 0.69 -0.50 -13.36
N PRO A 45 0.89 -0.45 -12.02
CA PRO A 45 1.91 0.42 -11.47
C PRO A 45 3.24 0.25 -12.22
N VAL A 46 3.94 1.35 -12.48
CA VAL A 46 5.19 1.40 -13.27
C VAL A 46 6.25 0.42 -12.72
N TYR A 47 6.14 0.07 -11.44
CA TYR A 47 7.03 -0.85 -10.74
C TYR A 47 6.65 -2.34 -10.85
N TRP A 48 5.56 -2.75 -11.51
CA TRP A 48 5.12 -4.16 -11.56
C TRP A 48 6.21 -5.12 -12.04
N ASN A 49 6.95 -4.74 -13.07
CA ASN A 49 8.04 -5.58 -13.60
C ASN A 49 9.16 -5.76 -12.56
N LYS A 50 9.50 -4.70 -11.82
CA LYS A 50 10.52 -4.74 -10.77
C LYS A 50 10.05 -5.50 -9.53
N LEU A 51 8.77 -5.36 -9.17
CA LEU A 51 8.15 -6.12 -8.09
C LEU A 51 8.13 -7.61 -8.41
N MET A 52 7.85 -7.98 -9.66
CA MET A 52 7.98 -9.37 -10.12
C MET A 52 9.42 -9.86 -10.00
N MET A 53 10.42 -9.04 -10.33
CA MET A 53 11.84 -9.38 -10.13
C MET A 53 12.19 -9.64 -8.66
N VAL A 54 11.63 -8.86 -7.73
CA VAL A 54 11.79 -9.11 -6.29
C VAL A 54 11.13 -10.43 -5.87
N LEU A 55 9.96 -10.75 -6.41
CA LEU A 55 9.26 -12.01 -6.13
C LEU A 55 9.97 -13.24 -6.71
N GLU A 56 10.56 -13.10 -7.91
CA GLU A 56 11.34 -14.15 -8.57
C GLU A 56 12.70 -14.35 -7.89
N HIS A 57 13.27 -13.28 -7.32
CA HIS A 57 14.56 -13.29 -6.66
C HIS A 57 14.48 -12.72 -5.22
N PRO A 58 13.82 -13.44 -4.29
CA PRO A 58 13.51 -12.92 -2.95
C PRO A 58 14.74 -12.71 -2.04
N PHE A 59 15.92 -13.19 -2.43
CA PHE A 59 17.15 -13.08 -1.63
C PHE A 59 18.20 -12.15 -2.22
N SER A 60 17.95 -11.53 -3.39
CA SER A 60 18.90 -10.61 -4.03
C SER A 60 18.65 -9.18 -3.59
N LEU A 61 19.65 -8.56 -2.95
CA LEU A 61 19.55 -7.19 -2.43
C LEU A 61 19.30 -6.13 -3.51
N ASP A 62 19.90 -6.30 -4.69
CA ASP A 62 19.92 -5.27 -5.75
C ASP A 62 18.51 -4.92 -6.24
N TRP A 63 17.64 -5.91 -6.40
CA TRP A 63 16.26 -5.68 -6.83
C TRP A 63 15.42 -4.95 -5.77
N TYR A 64 15.70 -5.18 -4.48
CA TYR A 64 15.04 -4.43 -3.42
C TYR A 64 15.47 -2.96 -3.43
N VAL A 65 16.77 -2.69 -3.56
CA VAL A 65 17.30 -1.32 -3.58
C VAL A 65 16.80 -0.55 -4.79
N ASP A 66 16.81 -1.18 -5.97
CA ASP A 66 16.34 -0.57 -7.22
C ASP A 66 14.84 -0.26 -7.19
N LEU A 67 14.01 -1.21 -6.74
CA LEU A 67 12.57 -0.99 -6.57
C LEU A 67 12.27 0.08 -5.52
N ALA A 68 12.98 0.08 -4.39
CA ALA A 68 12.79 1.08 -3.35
C ALA A 68 13.17 2.49 -3.83
N GLY A 69 14.22 2.61 -4.66
CA GLY A 69 14.61 3.87 -5.30
C GLY A 69 13.53 4.42 -6.23
N ASP A 70 12.93 3.58 -7.06
CA ASP A 70 11.82 3.97 -7.93
C ASP A 70 10.59 4.42 -7.13
N LEU A 71 10.20 3.64 -6.11
CA LEU A 71 9.08 3.97 -5.23
C LEU A 71 9.33 5.31 -4.51
N TRP A 72 10.56 5.57 -4.10
CA TRP A 72 10.95 6.83 -3.47
C TRP A 72 10.75 8.02 -4.41
N GLN A 73 11.19 7.89 -5.68
CA GLN A 73 11.02 8.93 -6.70
C GLN A 73 9.54 9.16 -7.05
N GLN A 74 8.72 8.12 -7.00
CA GLN A 74 7.29 8.19 -7.26
C GLN A 74 6.48 8.74 -6.08
N GLY A 75 7.11 9.03 -4.93
CA GLY A 75 6.43 9.57 -3.74
C GLY A 75 5.85 8.52 -2.81
N HIS A 76 6.01 7.22 -3.13
CA HIS A 76 5.66 6.09 -2.26
C HIS A 76 6.72 5.87 -1.17
N LYS A 77 7.07 6.93 -0.43
CA LYS A 77 8.18 6.94 0.53
C LYS A 77 8.01 5.92 1.65
N LEU A 78 6.76 5.65 2.06
CA LEU A 78 6.45 4.71 3.13
C LEU A 78 6.66 3.27 2.68
N GLU A 79 6.24 2.93 1.46
CA GLU A 79 6.49 1.61 0.85
C GLU A 79 7.99 1.41 0.57
N ALA A 80 8.66 2.42 0.01
CA ALA A 80 10.11 2.41 -0.21
C ALA A 80 10.87 2.11 1.08
N ARG A 81 10.47 2.73 2.19
CA ARG A 81 11.05 2.48 3.53
C ARG A 81 10.82 1.04 4.00
N GLN A 82 9.60 0.52 3.86
CA GLN A 82 9.28 -0.85 4.27
C GLN A 82 10.10 -1.87 3.47
N LEU A 83 10.24 -1.63 2.17
CA LEU A 83 11.00 -2.49 1.27
C LEU A 83 12.51 -2.46 1.58
N MET A 84 13.02 -1.32 2.02
CA MET A 84 14.41 -1.21 2.47
C MET A 84 14.65 -1.87 3.83
N ARG A 85 13.64 -1.93 4.72
CA ARG A 85 13.74 -2.70 5.97
C ARG A 85 13.80 -4.20 5.72
N SER A 86 12.96 -4.73 4.84
CA SER A 86 13.05 -6.15 4.48
C SER A 86 14.39 -6.48 3.83
N ALA A 87 14.93 -5.59 2.99
CA ALA A 87 16.27 -5.70 2.46
C ALA A 87 17.35 -5.78 3.55
N GLN A 88 17.26 -4.94 4.60
CA GLN A 88 18.18 -4.98 5.73
C GLN A 88 18.06 -6.31 6.50
N GLU A 89 16.85 -6.80 6.76
CA GLU A 89 16.63 -8.10 7.41
C GLU A 89 17.27 -9.25 6.62
N LEU A 90 17.17 -9.23 5.29
CA LEU A 90 17.85 -10.19 4.41
C LEU A 90 19.38 -10.13 4.57
N THR A 91 19.97 -8.94 4.66
CA THR A 91 21.42 -8.81 4.89
C THR A 91 21.84 -9.40 6.24
N GLN A 92 21.08 -9.17 7.31
CA GLN A 92 21.36 -9.72 8.63
C GLN A 92 21.20 -11.24 8.66
N ALA A 93 20.15 -11.78 8.02
CA ALA A 93 19.94 -13.22 7.87
C ALA A 93 21.08 -13.88 7.09
N ASN A 94 21.55 -13.26 6.01
CA ASN A 94 22.68 -13.76 5.23
C ASN A 94 24.02 -13.65 5.97
N GLN A 95 24.23 -12.60 6.78
CA GLN A 95 25.41 -12.44 7.65
C GLN A 95 25.47 -13.48 8.77
N THR A 96 24.33 -13.91 9.33
CA THR A 96 24.32 -15.00 10.32
C THR A 96 24.67 -16.36 9.71
N THR A 97 24.46 -16.54 8.40
CA THR A 97 24.82 -17.75 7.65
C THR A 97 26.26 -17.70 7.11
N SER A 98 26.77 -16.51 6.77
CA SER A 98 28.13 -16.29 6.28
C SER A 98 28.92 -15.38 7.23
N LYS A 99 29.63 -16.01 8.18
CA LYS A 99 30.69 -15.35 8.95
C LYS A 99 32.01 -15.20 8.14
N GLN A 100 31.95 -15.23 6.81
CA GLN A 100 33.09 -15.09 5.91
C GLN A 100 32.63 -14.62 4.51
N THR A 101 32.43 -13.32 4.29
CA THR A 101 32.65 -12.63 2.99
C THR A 101 32.19 -11.18 3.12
N THR A 102 32.94 -10.36 3.87
CA THR A 102 32.79 -8.90 3.83
C THR A 102 34.13 -8.28 3.50
N ASN A 103 34.40 -8.20 2.20
CA ASN A 103 35.17 -7.10 1.64
C ASN A 103 34.93 -7.10 0.13
N VAL A 104 33.83 -6.46 -0.30
CA VAL A 104 33.76 -5.97 -1.68
C VAL A 104 33.96 -4.47 -1.61
N LEU A 105 35.15 -4.09 -2.07
CA LEU A 105 35.78 -2.79 -1.94
C LEU A 105 35.26 -1.87 -3.06
N GLY A 106 34.70 -0.72 -2.69
CA GLY A 106 34.60 0.43 -3.59
C GLY A 106 33.18 0.80 -4.01
N ALA A 107 32.73 1.93 -3.48
CA ALA A 107 31.77 2.85 -4.09
C ALA A 107 30.32 2.36 -4.29
N THR A 108 29.59 2.18 -3.19
CA THR A 108 28.18 2.61 -3.11
C THR A 108 27.91 3.04 -1.67
N THR A 109 27.17 4.12 -1.45
CA THR A 109 26.70 4.49 -0.11
C THR A 109 26.04 3.25 0.52
N SER A 110 26.46 2.84 1.73
CA SER A 110 25.95 1.60 2.35
C SER A 110 24.42 1.64 2.34
N PRO A 111 23.72 0.57 1.91
CA PRO A 111 22.26 0.50 1.96
C PRO A 111 21.70 0.91 3.32
N GLU A 112 22.44 0.65 4.40
CA GLU A 112 22.13 1.06 5.77
C GLU A 112 22.14 2.59 5.96
N GLN A 113 23.10 3.29 5.35
CA GLN A 113 23.20 4.75 5.42
C GLN A 113 22.07 5.43 4.63
N LEU A 114 21.76 4.90 3.45
CA LEU A 114 20.62 5.34 2.64
C LEU A 114 19.30 5.10 3.38
N LEU A 115 19.13 3.92 3.97
CA LEU A 115 17.97 3.62 4.81
C LEU A 115 17.86 4.61 5.97
N THR A 116 18.94 4.83 6.73
CA THR A 116 18.94 5.79 7.85
C THR A 116 18.50 7.18 7.41
N GLN A 117 19.03 7.66 6.27
CA GLN A 117 18.63 8.95 5.71
C GLN A 117 17.14 8.99 5.32
N TRP A 118 16.64 7.93 4.68
CA TRP A 118 15.24 7.84 4.27
C TRP A 118 14.30 7.72 5.46
N GLU A 119 14.69 6.97 6.50
CA GLU A 119 13.94 6.86 7.75
C GLU A 119 13.79 8.21 8.43
N ASP A 120 14.85 9.01 8.47
CA ASP A 120 14.84 10.36 9.02
C ASP A 120 13.87 11.28 8.26
N GLU A 121 13.90 11.25 6.92
CA GLU A 121 13.04 12.08 6.08
C GLU A 121 11.56 11.66 6.17
N VAL A 122 11.29 10.36 6.19
CA VAL A 122 9.92 9.83 6.41
C VAL A 122 9.43 10.21 7.81
N TYR A 123 10.27 10.06 8.83
CA TYR A 123 9.94 10.42 10.21
C TYR A 123 9.62 11.93 10.35
N LYS A 124 10.43 12.81 9.76
CA LYS A 124 10.17 14.25 9.76
C LYS A 124 8.84 14.58 9.08
N THR A 125 8.55 13.91 7.95
CA THR A 125 7.30 14.11 7.20
C THR A 125 6.09 13.63 7.99
N GLU A 126 6.18 12.46 8.62
CA GLU A 126 5.13 11.88 9.46
C GLU A 126 4.85 12.73 10.71
N LYS A 127 5.91 13.23 11.36
CA LYS A 127 5.77 14.14 12.50
C LYS A 127 5.04 15.43 12.11
N ARG A 128 5.37 16.00 10.94
CA ARG A 128 4.65 17.15 10.40
C ARG A 128 3.19 16.80 10.09
N TYR A 129 2.93 15.64 9.50
CA TYR A 129 1.58 15.17 9.20
C TYR A 129 0.70 15.14 10.45
N VAL A 130 1.17 14.48 11.52
CA VAL A 130 0.43 14.39 12.80
C VAL A 130 0.22 15.77 13.42
N PHE A 131 1.23 16.64 13.39
CA PHE A 131 1.10 18.00 13.91
C PHE A 131 0.00 18.79 13.17
N TRP A 132 0.04 18.81 11.84
CA TRP A 132 -0.94 19.52 11.03
C TRP A 132 -2.33 18.89 11.08
N GLN A 133 -2.42 17.57 11.25
CA GLN A 133 -3.67 16.88 11.49
C GLN A 133 -4.33 17.37 12.78
N GLY A 134 -3.55 17.54 13.86
CA GLY A 134 -4.04 18.13 15.11
C GLY A 134 -4.50 19.59 14.95
N VAL A 135 -3.81 20.38 14.10
CA VAL A 135 -4.25 21.76 13.81
C VAL A 135 -5.58 21.76 13.05
N ALA A 136 -5.73 20.89 12.04
CA ALA A 136 -6.96 20.78 11.25
C ALA A 136 -8.17 20.33 12.09
N THR A 137 -7.95 19.50 13.12
CA THR A 137 -9.04 19.10 14.04
C THR A 137 -9.41 20.19 15.04
N GLN A 138 -8.44 20.97 15.51
CA GLN A 138 -8.71 22.09 16.43
C GLN A 138 -9.29 23.32 15.73
N ARG A 139 -9.00 23.52 14.45
CA ARG A 139 -9.44 24.67 13.65
C ARG A 139 -10.11 24.19 12.35
N PRO A 140 -11.39 23.79 12.42
CA PRO A 140 -12.11 23.26 11.26
C PRO A 140 -12.32 24.28 10.14
N ASP A 141 -12.19 25.57 10.41
CA ASP A 141 -12.31 26.62 9.39
C ASP A 141 -10.95 26.96 8.73
N TYR A 142 -9.85 26.37 9.20
CA TYR A 142 -8.52 26.69 8.71
C TYR A 142 -8.15 25.85 7.47
N ARG A 143 -8.60 26.33 6.31
CA ARG A 143 -8.40 25.69 5.00
C ARG A 143 -6.95 25.27 4.73
N ASP A 144 -5.96 26.11 5.04
CA ASP A 144 -4.56 25.81 4.75
C ASP A 144 -4.00 24.65 5.60
N ALA A 145 -4.55 24.39 6.79
CA ALA A 145 -4.20 23.18 7.54
C ALA A 145 -4.63 21.93 6.77
N TYR A 146 -5.85 21.89 6.23
CA TYR A 146 -6.32 20.76 5.42
C TYR A 146 -5.48 20.55 4.17
N VAL A 147 -5.13 21.64 3.45
CA VAL A 147 -4.25 21.56 2.27
C VAL A 147 -2.87 21.04 2.64
N THR A 148 -2.31 21.51 3.77
CA THR A 148 -0.99 21.08 4.23
C THR A 148 -0.99 19.61 4.62
N VAL A 149 -2.00 19.15 5.40
CA VAL A 149 -2.16 17.74 5.75
C VAL A 149 -2.33 16.88 4.50
N ALA A 150 -3.14 17.30 3.54
CA ALA A 150 -3.32 16.58 2.28
C ALA A 150 -2.01 16.45 1.48
N SER A 151 -1.21 17.52 1.42
CA SER A 151 0.09 17.51 0.75
C SER A 151 1.09 16.57 1.42
N LEU A 152 1.10 16.53 2.76
CA LEU A 152 1.96 15.65 3.53
C LEU A 152 1.51 14.19 3.41
N ALA A 153 0.20 13.94 3.39
CA ALA A 153 -0.36 12.61 3.14
C ALA A 153 0.03 12.09 1.74
N TYR A 154 -0.06 12.95 0.72
CA TYR A 154 0.39 12.62 -0.64
C TYR A 154 1.88 12.26 -0.68
N GLN A 155 2.74 13.05 -0.02
CA GLN A 155 4.19 12.77 0.06
C GLN A 155 4.54 11.48 0.81
N LEU A 156 3.64 10.97 1.65
CA LEU A 156 3.79 9.71 2.36
C LEU A 156 3.20 8.51 1.58
N GLY A 157 2.58 8.75 0.42
CA GLY A 157 1.88 7.73 -0.36
C GLY A 157 0.46 7.41 0.15
N LYS A 158 -0.05 8.16 1.13
CA LYS A 158 -1.40 7.97 1.71
C LYS A 158 -2.46 8.68 0.87
N LEU A 159 -2.67 8.19 -0.36
CA LEU A 159 -3.50 8.86 -1.38
C LEU A 159 -4.97 9.01 -0.96
N ASP A 160 -5.56 7.99 -0.33
CA ASP A 160 -6.95 8.04 0.14
C ASP A 160 -7.16 9.08 1.24
N GLU A 161 -6.22 9.13 2.21
CA GLU A 161 -6.23 10.16 3.24
C GLU A 161 -6.06 11.55 2.60
N ALA A 162 -5.13 11.72 1.66
CA ALA A 162 -4.91 12.98 0.95
C ALA A 162 -6.19 13.48 0.25
N ARG A 163 -6.91 12.59 -0.45
CA ARG A 163 -8.21 12.89 -1.08
C ARG A 163 -9.24 13.31 -0.04
N SER A 164 -9.35 12.60 1.08
CA SER A 164 -10.30 12.92 2.15
C SER A 164 -10.06 14.29 2.81
N TRP A 165 -8.79 14.71 2.90
CA TRP A 165 -8.43 16.01 3.45
C TRP A 165 -8.65 17.13 2.43
N LEU A 166 -8.39 16.86 1.14
CA LEU A 166 -8.67 17.80 0.05
C LEU A 166 -10.16 18.08 -0.12
N THR A 167 -11.03 17.07 -0.01
CA THR A 167 -12.48 17.30 -0.10
C THR A 167 -12.99 18.22 1.01
N LYS A 168 -12.45 18.07 2.23
CA LYS A 168 -12.73 19.01 3.34
C LYS A 168 -12.22 20.41 3.04
N ALA A 169 -11.02 20.53 2.47
CA ALA A 169 -10.45 21.83 2.11
C ALA A 169 -11.26 22.53 1.01
N GLN A 170 -11.72 21.78 -0.01
CA GLN A 170 -12.55 22.27 -1.10
C GLN A 170 -13.93 22.75 -0.63
N ALA A 171 -14.49 22.12 0.40
CA ALA A 171 -15.75 22.57 1.01
C ALA A 171 -15.63 23.97 1.65
N ILE A 172 -14.43 24.34 2.11
CA ILE A 172 -14.15 25.65 2.71
C ILE A 172 -13.81 26.67 1.61
N ASP A 173 -12.93 26.32 0.68
CA ASP A 173 -12.57 27.17 -0.45
C ASP A 173 -12.38 26.37 -1.75
N PRO A 174 -13.33 26.42 -2.68
CA PRO A 174 -13.23 25.67 -3.93
C PRO A 174 -12.25 26.27 -4.94
N ASN A 175 -11.80 27.52 -4.78
CA ASN A 175 -11.07 28.27 -5.83
C ASN A 175 -9.55 28.32 -5.63
N SER A 176 -8.98 27.49 -4.74
CA SER A 176 -7.54 27.48 -4.54
C SER A 176 -6.79 26.76 -5.66
N THR A 177 -5.89 27.48 -6.32
CA THR A 177 -4.97 26.92 -7.33
C THR A 177 -4.11 25.77 -6.79
N THR A 178 -3.63 25.86 -5.54
CA THR A 178 -2.85 24.79 -4.90
C THR A 178 -3.66 23.50 -4.74
N MET A 179 -4.95 23.59 -4.40
CA MET A 179 -5.80 22.41 -4.24
C MET A 179 -6.12 21.77 -5.58
N GLN A 180 -6.38 22.58 -6.61
CA GLN A 180 -6.60 22.09 -7.97
C GLN A 180 -5.39 21.33 -8.51
N LYS A 181 -4.17 21.83 -8.27
CA LYS A 181 -2.95 21.10 -8.63
C LYS A 181 -2.85 19.77 -7.90
N LEU A 182 -3.16 19.74 -6.61
CA LEU A 182 -3.09 18.53 -5.80
C LEU A 182 -4.18 17.52 -6.18
N SER A 183 -5.39 17.99 -6.53
CA SER A 183 -6.45 17.13 -7.03
C SER A 183 -6.10 16.51 -8.37
N THR A 184 -5.48 17.26 -9.30
CA THR A 184 -5.01 16.68 -10.58
C THR A 184 -3.93 15.62 -10.41
N LEU A 185 -3.14 15.68 -9.32
CA LEU A 185 -2.15 14.65 -9.00
C LEU A 185 -2.76 13.41 -8.35
N LEU A 186 -4.01 13.51 -7.89
CA LEU A 186 -4.75 12.47 -7.17
C LEU A 186 -5.91 11.90 -7.99
N GLU A 187 -6.17 12.40 -9.20
CA GLU A 187 -7.10 11.82 -10.20
C GLU A 187 -6.44 10.68 -10.96
#